data_AF-N6T8K0-F1
#
_entry.id   AF-N6T8K0-F1
#
_cell.length_a   1.000
_cell.length_b   1.000
_cell.length_c   1.000
_cell.angle_alpha   90.00
_cell.angle_beta   90.00
_cell.angle_gamma   90.00
#
_symmetry.space_group_name_H-M   'P 1'
#
loop_
_entity.id
_entity.type
_entity.pdbx_description
1 polymer ?
#
loop_
_entity_poly.entity_id
_entity_poly.type
_entity_poly.pdbx_seq_one_letter_code
_entity_poly.pdbx_strand_id
1 'polypeptide(L)'
;MPNIGGPNPSKRRLLCSVARSILSYAAPIWGYTLSKERHRNMYSRIQRQAALRICSAYRTASTDAILVIAETPPMDLLIEEIMQIAQAPPLQKNATRREAKEKTIRMAELQQGRMDTQIDP
;
A
#
# COMPACT_ATOMS: atom_id res chain seq x y z
N MET A 1 7.04 2.49 -18.50
CA MET A 1 8.07 1.45 -18.33
C MET A 1 7.64 0.17 -19.02
N PRO A 2 8.30 -0.24 -20.11
CA PRO A 2 7.95 -1.49 -20.80
C PRO A 2 8.15 -2.71 -19.88
N ASN A 3 7.27 -3.71 -20.04
CA ASN A 3 7.32 -4.93 -19.21
C ASN A 3 8.55 -5.78 -19.56
N ILE A 4 8.91 -5.82 -20.85
CA ILE A 4 10.07 -6.55 -21.39
C ILE A 4 11.16 -5.53 -21.76
N GLY A 5 12.43 -5.85 -21.47
CA GLY A 5 13.58 -4.99 -21.78
C GLY A 5 13.65 -3.69 -20.96
N GLY A 6 12.81 -3.52 -19.95
CA GLY A 6 12.79 -2.35 -19.07
C GLY A 6 13.74 -2.46 -17.87
N PRO A 7 13.70 -1.49 -16.95
CA PRO A 7 14.50 -1.51 -15.71
C PRO A 7 14.26 -2.78 -14.90
N ASN A 8 15.29 -3.24 -14.18
CA ASN A 8 15.18 -4.41 -13.30
C ASN A 8 14.12 -4.18 -12.19
N PRO A 9 13.54 -5.26 -11.62
CA PRO A 9 12.52 -5.14 -10.57
C PRO A 9 12.99 -4.30 -9.37
N SER A 10 14.26 -4.42 -8.97
CA SER A 10 14.84 -3.67 -7.85
C SER A 10 14.78 -2.14 -8.06
N LYS A 11 15.12 -1.65 -9.26
CA LYS A 11 15.01 -0.22 -9.61
C LYS A 11 13.55 0.24 -9.60
N ARG A 12 12.62 -0.62 -10.06
CA ARG A 12 11.19 -0.30 -10.04
C ARG A 12 10.65 -0.21 -8.62
N ARG A 13 11.04 -1.15 -7.73
CA ARG A 13 10.72 -1.12 -6.30
C ARG A 13 11.27 0.13 -5.62
N LEU A 14 12.52 0.49 -5.91
CA LEU A 14 13.14 1.70 -5.38
C LEU A 14 12.34 2.95 -5.76
N LEU A 15 12.01 3.12 -7.04
CA LEU A 15 11.22 4.27 -7.52
C LEU A 15 9.82 4.31 -6.89
N CYS A 16 9.16 3.16 -6.79
CA CYS A 16 7.86 3.09 -6.12
C CYS A 16 7.96 3.40 -4.63
N SER A 17 9.03 2.95 -3.96
CA SER A 17 9.28 3.29 -2.55
C SER A 17 9.50 4.77 -2.35
N VAL A 18 10.26 5.44 -3.24
CA VAL A 18 10.45 6.89 -3.20
C VAL A 18 9.12 7.62 -3.40
N ALA A 19 8.35 7.26 -4.42
CA ALA A 19 7.04 7.86 -4.66
C ALA A 19 6.09 7.67 -3.47
N ARG A 20 6.08 6.46 -2.87
CA ARG A 20 5.33 6.15 -1.67
C ARG A 20 5.76 7.02 -0.49
N SER A 21 7.07 7.19 -0.27
CA SER A 21 7.60 8.07 0.78
C SER A 21 7.13 9.51 0.61
N ILE A 22 7.20 10.05 -0.61
CA ILE A 22 6.74 11.42 -0.94
C ILE A 22 5.24 11.57 -0.65
N LEU A 23 4.43 10.62 -1.09
CA LEU A 23 2.99 10.61 -0.83
C LEU A 23 2.71 10.56 0.68
N SER A 24 3.35 9.62 1.40
CA SER A 24 3.16 9.44 2.83
C SER A 24 3.60 10.63 3.68
N TYR A 25 4.61 11.39 3.22
CA TYR A 25 5.15 12.51 3.97
C TYR A 25 4.08 13.59 4.22
N ALA A 26 3.27 13.89 3.21
CA ALA A 26 2.19 14.87 3.32
C ALA A 26 0.89 14.25 3.89
N ALA A 27 0.84 12.95 4.13
CA ALA A 27 -0.38 12.25 4.52
C ALA A 27 -1.08 12.88 5.74
N PRO A 28 -0.39 13.35 6.81
CA PRO A 28 -1.06 14.00 7.95
C PRO A 28 -1.94 15.19 7.59
N ILE A 29 -1.65 15.85 6.46
CA ILE A 29 -2.37 17.04 5.99
C ILE A 29 -3.57 16.66 5.15
N TRP A 30 -3.52 15.59 4.35
CA TRP A 30 -4.61 15.25 3.42
C TRP A 30 -5.31 13.92 3.74
N GLY A 31 -4.83 13.15 4.71
CA GLY A 31 -5.32 11.81 5.04
C GLY A 31 -6.79 11.78 5.44
N TYR A 32 -7.34 12.87 5.98
CA TYR A 32 -8.79 12.97 6.26
C TYR A 32 -9.65 12.88 4.99
N THR A 33 -9.10 13.22 3.81
CA THR A 33 -9.83 13.14 2.54
C THR A 33 -10.07 11.70 2.10
N LEU A 34 -9.31 10.72 2.62
CA LEU A 34 -9.49 9.30 2.30
C LEU A 34 -10.82 8.72 2.80
N SER A 35 -11.52 9.41 3.69
CA SER A 35 -12.88 9.06 4.11
C SER A 35 -13.84 9.00 2.91
N LYS A 36 -13.57 9.77 1.84
CA LYS A 36 -14.36 9.72 0.61
C LYS A 36 -13.87 8.59 -0.30
N GLU A 37 -14.80 7.72 -0.67
CA GLU A 37 -14.57 6.58 -1.56
C GLU A 37 -13.90 6.97 -2.89
N ARG A 38 -14.22 8.15 -3.45
CA ARG A 38 -13.59 8.66 -4.67
C ARG A 38 -12.07 8.80 -4.53
N HIS A 39 -11.60 9.35 -3.41
CA HIS A 39 -10.17 9.55 -3.17
C HIS A 39 -9.50 8.20 -2.94
N ARG A 40 -10.11 7.33 -2.13
CA ARG A 40 -9.68 5.94 -1.94
C ARG A 40 -9.46 5.21 -3.27
N ASN A 41 -10.47 5.20 -4.14
CA ASN A 41 -10.41 4.57 -5.46
C ASN A 41 -9.34 5.17 -6.39
N MET A 42 -9.07 6.47 -6.28
CA MET A 42 -7.99 7.12 -7.02
C MET A 42 -6.62 6.63 -6.55
N TYR A 43 -6.40 6.56 -5.24
CA TYR A 43 -5.15 6.06 -4.67
C TYR A 43 -4.94 4.58 -4.96
N SER A 44 -5.97 3.73 -4.83
CA SER A 44 -5.88 2.31 -5.18
C SER A 44 -5.51 2.11 -6.66
N ARG A 45 -6.01 2.97 -7.58
CA ARG A 45 -5.60 2.93 -8.99
C ARG A 45 -4.13 3.28 -9.18
N ILE A 46 -3.63 4.32 -8.51
CA ILE A 46 -2.21 4.72 -8.58
C ILE A 46 -1.32 3.60 -8.02
N GLN A 47 -1.71 3.04 -6.87
CA GLN A 47 -1.00 1.94 -6.24
C GLN A 47 -0.98 0.69 -7.12
N ARG A 48 -2.12 0.32 -7.73
CA ARG A 48 -2.21 -0.77 -8.71
C ARG A 48 -1.28 -0.54 -9.89
N GLN A 49 -1.22 0.67 -10.43
CA GLN A 49 -0.29 0.99 -11.52
C GLN A 49 1.16 0.80 -11.10
N ALA A 50 1.55 1.24 -9.91
CA ALA A 50 2.89 1.03 -9.37
C ALA A 50 3.22 -0.46 -9.20
N ALA A 51 2.31 -1.22 -8.60
CA ALA A 51 2.47 -2.66 -8.36
C ALA A 51 2.58 -3.45 -9.68
N LEU A 52 1.77 -3.13 -10.69
CA LEU A 52 1.88 -3.69 -12.04
C LEU A 52 3.27 -3.48 -12.64
N ARG A 53 3.88 -2.30 -12.44
CA ARG A 53 5.24 -2.04 -12.93
C ARG A 53 6.28 -2.82 -12.15
N ILE A 54 6.17 -2.91 -10.82
CA ILE A 54 7.09 -3.69 -9.99
C ILE A 54 7.13 -5.15 -10.43
N CYS A 55 5.96 -5.76 -10.61
CA CYS A 55 5.82 -7.17 -10.95
C CYS A 55 5.98 -7.45 -12.46
N SER A 56 6.07 -6.41 -13.31
CA SER A 56 5.98 -6.54 -14.78
C SER A 56 4.73 -7.32 -15.24
N ALA A 57 3.64 -7.25 -14.46
CA ALA A 57 2.44 -8.03 -14.68
C ALA A 57 1.52 -7.40 -15.75
N TYR A 58 0.63 -8.21 -16.33
CA TYR A 58 -0.39 -7.76 -17.27
C TYR A 58 -1.54 -7.03 -16.57
N ARG A 59 -2.24 -6.17 -17.32
CA ARG A 59 -3.34 -5.34 -16.81
C ARG A 59 -4.54 -6.13 -16.27
N THR A 60 -4.67 -7.41 -16.62
CA THR A 60 -5.76 -8.31 -16.22
C THR A 60 -5.55 -8.97 -14.86
N ALA A 61 -4.33 -8.95 -14.32
CA ALA A 61 -4.07 -9.57 -13.03
C ALA A 61 -4.81 -8.86 -11.88
N SER A 62 -5.30 -9.63 -10.90
CA SER A 62 -6.04 -9.10 -9.74
C SER A 62 -5.20 -8.07 -8.97
N THR A 63 -5.81 -6.99 -8.47
CA THR A 63 -5.09 -5.93 -7.74
C THR A 63 -4.42 -6.49 -6.50
N ASP A 64 -5.16 -7.29 -5.75
CA ASP A 64 -4.71 -7.78 -4.45
C ASP A 64 -3.57 -8.79 -4.62
N ALA A 65 -3.67 -9.68 -5.61
CA ALA A 65 -2.60 -10.61 -5.96
C ALA A 65 -1.29 -9.87 -6.34
N ILE A 66 -1.38 -8.79 -7.12
CA ILE A 66 -0.18 -8.02 -7.51
C ILE A 66 0.38 -7.27 -6.30
N LEU A 67 -0.44 -6.74 -5.40
CA LEU A 67 0.01 -6.07 -4.19
C LEU A 67 0.78 -7.02 -3.26
N VAL A 68 0.32 -8.27 -3.14
CA VAL A 68 1.02 -9.34 -2.42
C VAL A 68 2.38 -9.64 -3.06
N ILE A 69 2.43 -9.85 -4.38
CA ILE A 69 3.70 -10.11 -5.09
C ILE A 69 4.65 -8.89 -5.03
N ALA A 70 4.09 -7.69 -4.99
CA ALA A 70 4.83 -6.44 -4.82
C ALA A 70 5.25 -6.19 -3.36
N GLU A 71 4.90 -7.08 -2.42
CA GLU A 71 5.19 -6.98 -0.98
C GLU A 71 4.75 -5.62 -0.39
N THR A 72 3.65 -5.07 -0.92
CA THR A 72 3.20 -3.71 -0.58
C THR A 72 1.76 -3.77 -0.05
N PRO A 73 1.53 -3.41 1.24
CA PRO A 73 0.18 -3.37 1.79
C PRO A 73 -0.66 -2.28 1.11
N PRO A 74 -2.00 -2.40 1.09
CA PRO A 74 -2.87 -1.42 0.48
C PRO A 74 -2.68 -0.02 1.10
N MET A 75 -2.73 1.00 0.25
CA MET A 75 -2.36 2.37 0.58
C MET A 75 -3.27 2.98 1.65
N ASP A 76 -4.53 2.55 1.73
CA ASP A 76 -5.47 3.01 2.75
C ASP A 76 -4.99 2.67 4.17
N LEU A 77 -4.53 1.43 4.38
CA LEU A 77 -4.00 0.98 5.66
C LEU A 77 -2.71 1.73 6.02
N LEU A 78 -1.84 1.96 5.04
CA LEU A 78 -0.61 2.74 5.25
C LEU A 78 -0.89 4.18 5.68
N ILE A 79 -1.89 4.83 5.07
CA ILE A 79 -2.25 6.21 5.40
C ILE A 79 -2.87 6.27 6.80
N GLU A 80 -3.72 5.30 7.14
CA GLU A 80 -4.29 5.18 8.48
C GLU A 80 -3.20 5.01 9.56
N GLU A 81 -2.21 4.14 9.32
CA GLU A 81 -1.03 3.99 10.17
C GLU A 81 -0.30 5.33 10.37
N ILE A 82 -0.06 6.07 9.28
CA ILE A 82 0.61 7.38 9.35
C ILE A 82 -0.24 8.40 10.12
N MET A 83 -1.57 8.38 9.97
CA MET A 83 -2.48 9.28 10.69
C MET A 83 -2.43 9.00 12.19
N GLN A 84 -2.47 7.72 12.58
CA GLN A 84 -2.39 7.30 13.98
C GLN A 84 -1.06 7.73 14.61
N ILE A 85 0.06 7.55 13.90
CA ILE A 85 1.39 7.99 14.38
C ILE A 85 1.48 9.52 14.48
N ALA A 86 0.88 10.25 13.54
CA ALA A 86 0.90 11.71 13.55
C ALA A 86 0.09 12.29 14.73
N GLN A 87 -1.01 11.63 15.11
CA GLN A 87 -1.85 12.02 16.24
C GLN A 87 -1.28 11.58 17.60
N ALA A 88 -0.28 10.70 17.62
CA ALA A 88 0.28 10.15 18.85
C ALA A 88 1.16 11.15 19.63
N PRO A 89 1.14 11.11 20.98
CA PRO A 89 2.04 11.91 21.81
C PRO A 89 3.52 11.63 21.47
N PRO A 90 4.40 12.65 21.48
CA PRO A 90 5.79 12.52 21.04
C PRO A 90 6.58 11.44 21.80
N LEU A 91 6.27 11.20 23.07
CA LEU A 91 6.91 10.19 23.92
C LEU A 91 6.51 8.75 23.56
N GLN A 92 5.36 8.55 22.93
CA GLN A 92 4.80 7.22 22.63
C GLN A 92 4.88 6.85 21.15
N LYS A 93 5.35 7.75 20.28
CA LYS A 93 5.42 7.54 18.82
C LYS A 93 6.04 6.21 18.41
N ASN A 94 7.10 5.77 19.10
CA ASN A 94 7.76 4.50 18.78
C ASN A 94 6.90 3.28 19.15
N ALA A 95 6.17 3.33 20.26
CA ALA A 95 5.24 2.29 20.67
C ALA A 95 4.03 2.27 19.74
N THR A 96 3.42 3.44 19.48
CA THR A 96 2.29 3.58 18.55
C THR A 96 2.66 3.13 17.13
N ARG A 97 3.89 3.38 16.68
CA ARG A 97 4.37 2.90 15.38
C ARG A 97 4.44 1.38 15.29
N ARG A 98 4.85 0.69 16.36
CA ARG A 98 4.89 -0.78 16.39
C ARG A 98 3.48 -1.34 16.35
N GLU A 99 2.60 -0.83 17.20
CA GLU A 99 1.20 -1.25 17.27
C GLU A 99 0.46 -1.00 15.97
N ALA A 100 0.62 0.19 15.37
CA ALA A 100 -0.02 0.53 14.11
C ALA A 100 0.49 -0.34 12.96
N LYS A 101 1.80 -0.60 12.91
CA LYS A 101 2.38 -1.52 11.92
C LYS A 101 1.89 -2.96 12.10
N GLU A 102 1.78 -3.45 13.33
CA GLU A 102 1.23 -4.78 13.61
C GLU A 102 -0.24 -4.89 13.22
N LYS A 103 -1.04 -3.84 13.47
CA LYS A 103 -2.43 -3.77 12.98
C LYS A 103 -2.48 -3.80 11.46
N THR A 104 -1.65 -3.02 10.77
CA THR A 104 -1.55 -3.02 9.31
C THR A 104 -1.22 -4.41 8.77
N ILE A 105 -0.23 -5.10 9.37
CA ILE A 105 0.18 -6.45 8.98
C ILE A 105 -0.97 -7.43 9.19
N ARG A 106 -1.59 -7.46 10.38
CA ARG A 106 -2.72 -8.35 10.67
C ARG A 106 -3.92 -8.10 9.75
N MET A 107 -4.21 -6.84 9.45
CA MET A 107 -5.31 -6.48 8.54
C MET A 107 -5.01 -6.89 7.10
N ALA A 108 -3.76 -6.76 6.66
CA ALA A 108 -3.32 -7.26 5.35
C ALA A 108 -3.37 -8.79 5.29
N GLU A 109 -2.96 -9.49 6.35
CA GLU A 109 -3.05 -10.95 6.47
C GLU A 109 -4.51 -11.44 6.47
N LEU A 110 -5.41 -10.75 7.18
CA LEU A 110 -6.85 -11.04 7.15
C LEU A 110 -7.47 -10.80 5.77
N GLN A 111 -7.05 -9.75 5.07
CA GLN A 111 -7.46 -9.51 3.68
C GLN A 111 -6.96 -10.62 2.76
N GLN A 112 -5.78 -11.17 3.02
CA GLN A 112 -5.21 -12.27 2.25
C GLN A 112 -5.95 -13.59 2.51
N GLY A 113 -6.21 -13.96 3.77
CA GLY A 113 -6.97 -15.16 4.11
C GLY A 113 -8.45 -15.12 3.69
N ARG A 114 -9.04 -13.92 3.58
CA ARG A 114 -10.39 -13.73 3.01
C ARG A 114 -10.43 -13.99 1.50
N MET A 115 -9.30 -13.87 0.79
CA MET A 115 -9.20 -14.20 -0.63
C MET A 115 -9.04 -15.70 -0.85
N ASP A 116 -8.26 -16.38 0.00
CA ASP A 116 -8.07 -17.84 -0.08
C ASP A 116 -9.41 -18.59 0.08
N THR A 117 -10.28 -18.10 0.96
CA THR A 117 -11.63 -18.64 1.19
C THR A 117 -12.64 -18.37 0.06
N GLN A 118 -12.33 -17.52 -0.92
CA GLN A 118 -13.17 -17.26 -2.10
C GLN A 118 -12.72 -18.04 -3.35
N ILE A 119 -11.61 -18.77 -3.25
CA ILE A 119 -11.00 -19.55 -4.35
C ILE A 119 -11.36 -21.04 -4.24
N ASP A 120 -11.87 -21.50 -3.09
CA ASP A 120 -12.39 -22.87 -2.94
C ASP A 120 -13.75 -23.02 -3.64
N PRO A 121 -13.93 -24.03 -4.51
CA PRO A 121 -15.12 -24.23 -5.35
C PRO A 121 -16.36 -24.74 -4.60
#